data_AF-A0A7R9QW44-F1
#
_entry.id   AF-A0A7R9QW44-F1
#
_cell.length_a   1.000
_cell.length_b   1.000
_cell.length_c   1.000
_cell.angle_alpha   90.00
_cell.angle_beta   90.00
_cell.angle_gamma   90.00
#
_symmetry.space_group_name_H-M   'P 1'
#
loop_
_entity.id
_entity.type
_entity.pdbx_description
1 polymer ?
#
loop_
_entity_poly.entity_id
_entity_poly.type
_entity_poly.pdbx_seq_one_letter_code
_entity_poly.pdbx_strand_id
1 'polypeptide(L)'
;MAITHGFPQCSHERLSPKPRPNHETLPLVLHKMLYLEDYLEMIEHLPQELRDRFTEMREMDLQVHNAMDNLEEQTKQFFSNAKVMKTEQRDLEYDRIKQDYYKTLEDAEEKVHLANQIYELVDKYLRRLDQELQKFKIELEADNSGITEVLERSES
;
A
#
# COMPACT_ATOMS: atom_id res chain seq x y z
N MET A 1 17.63 93.49 -21.10
CA MET A 1 18.04 93.57 -19.68
C MET A 1 17.02 92.77 -18.89
N ALA A 2 17.31 91.73 -18.12
CA ALA A 2 18.54 91.31 -17.44
C ALA A 2 18.61 89.75 -17.43
N ILE A 3 19.76 89.19 -17.83
CA ILE A 3 20.78 88.53 -16.99
C ILE A 3 20.44 87.07 -16.63
N THR A 4 21.16 86.18 -17.31
CA THR A 4 21.42 84.78 -17.03
C THR A 4 22.23 84.58 -15.75
N HIS A 5 21.89 83.59 -14.93
CA HIS A 5 22.87 82.80 -14.17
C HIS A 5 22.36 81.36 -14.05
N GLY A 6 23.22 80.40 -14.37
CA GLY A 6 22.94 78.97 -14.39
C GLY A 6 23.63 78.18 -13.28
N PHE A 7 23.45 76.85 -13.42
CA PHE A 7 23.97 75.70 -12.66
C PHE A 7 23.18 75.26 -11.41
N PRO A 8 23.19 73.95 -11.03
CA PRO A 8 23.63 72.74 -11.73
C PRO A 8 22.53 71.67 -11.89
N GLN A 9 22.75 70.74 -12.83
CA GLN A 9 21.98 69.50 -12.96
C GLN A 9 22.19 68.60 -11.74
N CYS A 10 21.09 68.07 -11.18
CA CYS A 10 21.12 66.92 -10.28
C CYS A 10 20.19 65.85 -10.85
N SER A 11 20.81 64.84 -11.45
CA SER A 11 20.15 63.64 -11.96
C SER A 11 19.53 62.89 -10.79
N HIS A 12 18.21 62.90 -10.66
CA HIS A 12 17.50 61.94 -9.83
C HIS A 12 16.74 60.97 -10.73
N GLU A 13 17.35 59.80 -10.83
CA GLU A 13 16.87 58.57 -11.41
C GLU A 13 15.36 58.40 -11.16
N ARG A 14 14.60 58.23 -12.24
CA ARG A 14 13.22 57.75 -12.17
C ARG A 14 13.26 56.38 -11.50
N LEU A 15 12.89 56.31 -10.21
CA LEU A 15 12.57 55.06 -9.55
C LEU A 15 11.39 54.45 -10.32
N SER A 16 11.70 53.46 -11.16
CA SER A 16 10.69 52.61 -11.77
C SER A 16 9.93 51.91 -10.63
N PRO A 17 8.59 51.82 -10.68
CA PRO A 17 7.85 51.14 -9.64
C PRO A 17 8.31 49.67 -9.61
N LYS A 18 8.89 49.24 -8.47
CA LYS A 18 9.20 47.84 -8.23
C LYS A 18 7.94 47.00 -8.47
N PRO A 19 8.02 45.87 -9.19
CA PRO A 19 6.88 44.98 -9.31
C PRO A 19 6.48 44.50 -7.91
N ARG A 20 5.18 44.60 -7.61
CA ARG A 20 4.60 44.05 -6.38
C ARG A 20 4.89 42.55 -6.34
N PRO A 21 5.24 41.95 -5.19
CA PRO A 21 5.34 40.51 -5.09
C PRO A 21 3.95 39.93 -5.34
N ASN A 22 3.86 39.01 -6.30
CA ASN A 22 2.64 38.27 -6.61
C ASN A 22 2.18 37.53 -5.35
N HIS A 23 1.06 37.93 -4.78
CA HIS A 23 0.41 37.27 -3.63
C HIS A 23 -0.32 35.96 -4.04
N GLU A 24 -0.04 35.43 -5.23
CA GLU A 24 -0.71 34.26 -5.82
C GLU A 24 0.07 32.94 -5.64
N THR A 25 1.24 32.95 -4.98
CA THR A 25 2.02 31.72 -4.71
C THR A 25 1.62 30.98 -3.43
N LEU A 26 0.80 31.59 -2.57
CA LEU A 26 0.31 30.98 -1.32
C LEU A 26 -0.66 29.79 -1.51
N PRO A 27 -1.61 29.76 -2.47
CA PRO A 27 -2.50 28.61 -2.63
C PRO A 27 -1.78 27.34 -3.13
N LEU A 28 -0.74 27.51 -3.96
CA LEU A 28 0.02 26.41 -4.58
C LEU A 28 0.87 25.60 -3.59
N VAL A 29 1.52 26.26 -2.63
CA VAL A 29 2.34 25.58 -1.61
C VAL A 29 1.45 24.84 -0.61
N LEU A 30 0.28 25.41 -0.28
CA LEU A 30 -0.70 24.76 0.58
C LEU A 30 -1.31 23.51 -0.08
N HIS A 31 -1.63 23.56 -1.38
CA HIS A 31 -2.13 22.41 -2.14
C HIS A 31 -1.10 21.27 -2.22
N LYS A 32 0.17 21.60 -2.46
CA LYS A 32 1.25 20.59 -2.50
C LYS A 32 1.54 19.95 -1.14
N MET A 33 1.36 20.67 -0.04
CA MET A 33 1.50 20.10 1.31
C MET A 33 0.33 19.17 1.66
N LEU A 34 -0.91 19.54 1.30
CA LEU A 34 -2.08 18.68 1.50
C LEU A 34 -2.02 17.38 0.68
N TYR A 35 -1.50 17.41 -0.55
CA TYR A 35 -1.33 16.22 -1.39
C TYR A 35 -0.36 15.18 -0.81
N LEU A 36 0.80 15.64 -0.32
CA LEU A 36 1.78 14.74 0.29
C LEU A 36 1.24 14.18 1.61
N GLU A 37 0.48 14.97 2.36
CA GLU A 37 -0.24 14.51 3.55
C GLU A 37 -1.28 13.45 3.20
N ASP A 38 -2.13 13.66 2.19
CA ASP A 38 -3.14 12.69 1.75
C ASP A 38 -2.49 11.37 1.24
N TYR A 39 -1.38 11.48 0.51
CA TYR A 39 -0.61 10.31 0.05
C TYR A 39 0.03 9.55 1.22
N LEU A 40 0.65 10.27 2.16
CA LEU A 40 1.29 9.69 3.33
C LEU A 40 0.26 9.04 4.27
N GLU A 41 -0.86 9.71 4.53
CA GLU A 41 -1.97 9.18 5.32
C GLU A 41 -2.54 7.90 4.68
N MET A 42 -2.66 7.88 3.35
CA MET A 42 -3.12 6.70 2.61
C MET A 42 -2.18 5.49 2.78
N ILE A 43 -0.86 5.67 2.68
CA ILE A 43 0.10 4.56 2.78
C ILE A 43 0.53 4.25 4.21
N GLU A 44 0.25 5.13 5.19
CA GLU A 44 0.72 5.01 6.57
C GLU A 44 0.32 3.67 7.21
N HIS A 45 -0.89 3.20 6.90
CA HIS A 45 -1.48 2.02 7.53
C HIS A 45 -1.17 0.73 6.77
N LEU A 46 -0.87 0.82 5.48
CA LEU A 46 -0.68 -0.32 4.59
C LEU A 46 0.42 -1.29 5.08
N PRO A 47 1.63 -0.82 5.46
CA PRO A 47 2.67 -1.71 5.95
C PRO A 47 2.26 -2.47 7.21
N GLN A 48 1.51 -1.84 8.12
CA GLN A 48 1.04 -2.50 9.34
C GLN A 48 -0.02 -3.53 9.02
N GLU A 49 -1.02 -3.17 8.22
CA GLU A 49 -2.10 -4.08 7.84
C GLU A 49 -1.57 -5.31 7.08
N LEU A 50 -0.63 -5.13 6.15
CA LEU A 50 0.02 -6.26 5.48
C LEU A 50 0.83 -7.14 6.44
N ARG A 51 1.58 -6.54 7.38
CA ARG A 51 2.32 -7.32 8.39
C ARG A 51 1.38 -8.18 9.22
N ASP A 52 0.26 -7.62 9.66
CA ASP A 52 -0.72 -8.33 10.48
C ASP A 52 -1.32 -9.50 9.69
N ARG A 53 -1.72 -9.25 8.44
CA ARG A 53 -2.27 -10.30 7.56
C ARG A 53 -1.28 -11.40 7.22
N PHE A 54 -0.02 -11.06 6.93
CA PHE A 54 1.00 -12.07 6.66
C PHE A 54 1.39 -12.87 7.91
N THR A 55 1.31 -12.24 9.09
CA THR A 55 1.51 -12.93 10.38
C THR A 55 0.41 -13.95 10.60
N GLU A 56 -0.85 -13.54 10.43
CA GLU A 56 -2.04 -14.42 10.52
C GLU A 56 -1.94 -15.58 9.51
N MET A 57 -1.56 -15.30 8.26
CA MET A 57 -1.34 -16.34 7.25
C MET A 57 -0.24 -17.31 7.66
N ARG A 58 0.86 -16.81 8.24
CA ARG A 58 1.97 -17.67 8.67
C ARG A 58 1.57 -18.60 9.82
N GLU A 59 0.74 -18.12 10.73
CA GLU A 59 0.20 -18.90 11.83
C GLU A 59 -0.72 -20.02 11.32
N MET A 60 -1.66 -19.70 10.42
CA MET A 60 -2.50 -20.72 9.78
C MET A 60 -1.69 -21.73 8.96
N ASP A 61 -0.69 -21.27 8.21
CA ASP A 61 0.22 -22.14 7.47
C ASP A 61 0.88 -23.18 8.39
N LEU A 62 1.34 -22.72 9.55
CA LEU A 62 1.98 -23.59 10.53
C LEU A 62 0.97 -24.56 11.17
N GLN A 63 -0.23 -24.08 11.49
CA GLN A 63 -1.30 -24.91 12.04
C GLN A 63 -1.69 -26.04 11.08
N VAL A 64 -1.98 -25.72 9.82
CA VAL A 64 -2.34 -26.69 8.78
C VAL A 64 -1.19 -27.69 8.57
N HIS A 65 0.05 -27.21 8.45
CA HIS A 65 1.20 -28.09 8.27
C HIS A 65 1.37 -29.07 9.43
N ASN A 66 1.30 -28.59 10.67
CA ASN A 66 1.42 -29.44 11.85
C ASN A 66 0.28 -30.47 11.95
N ALA A 67 -0.94 -30.08 11.58
CA ALA A 67 -2.08 -30.97 11.54
C ALA A 67 -1.91 -32.06 10.47
N MET A 68 -1.41 -31.72 9.29
CA MET A 68 -1.07 -32.66 8.23
C MET A 68 0.02 -33.66 8.65
N ASP A 69 1.09 -33.19 9.28
CA ASP A 69 2.17 -34.05 9.79
C ASP A 69 1.65 -35.04 10.84
N ASN A 70 0.83 -34.55 11.78
CA ASN A 70 0.20 -35.38 12.81
C ASN A 70 -0.76 -36.41 12.20
N LEU A 71 -1.58 -36.01 11.23
CA LEU A 71 -2.44 -36.93 10.48
C LEU A 71 -1.64 -38.00 9.74
N GLU A 72 -0.51 -37.65 9.15
CA GLU A 72 0.37 -38.63 8.48
C GLU A 72 0.91 -39.65 9.49
N GLU A 73 1.34 -39.19 10.67
CA GLU A 73 1.80 -40.06 11.75
C GLU A 73 0.69 -40.98 12.26
N GLN A 74 -0.49 -40.43 12.60
CA GLN A 74 -1.64 -41.20 13.06
C GLN A 74 -2.07 -42.24 12.03
N THR A 75 -2.08 -41.86 10.75
CA THR A 75 -2.42 -42.78 9.65
C THR A 75 -1.43 -43.93 9.56
N LYS A 76 -0.12 -43.65 9.65
CA LYS A 76 0.92 -44.70 9.66
C LYS A 76 0.76 -45.65 10.85
N GLN A 77 0.54 -45.11 12.05
CA GLN A 77 0.34 -45.90 13.27
C GLN A 77 -0.94 -46.73 13.21
N PHE A 78 -2.03 -46.18 12.66
CA PHE A 78 -3.28 -46.89 12.45
C PHE A 78 -3.06 -48.11 11.56
N PHE A 79 -2.45 -47.95 10.38
CA PHE A 79 -2.23 -49.07 9.47
C PHE A 79 -1.21 -50.09 9.99
N SER A 80 -0.21 -49.69 10.77
CA SER A 80 0.71 -50.64 11.41
C SER A 80 0.02 -51.49 12.47
N ASN A 81 -0.94 -50.93 13.20
CA ASN A 81 -1.61 -51.57 14.33
C ASN A 81 -2.98 -52.18 13.97
N ALA A 82 -3.56 -51.84 12.82
CA ALA A 82 -4.92 -52.22 12.42
C ALA A 82 -5.19 -53.73 12.42
N LYS A 83 -4.15 -54.56 12.23
CA LYS A 83 -4.26 -56.03 12.23
C LYS A 83 -4.38 -56.63 13.64
N VAL A 84 -3.88 -55.93 14.66
CA VAL A 84 -3.89 -56.36 16.06
C VAL A 84 -4.96 -55.67 16.90
N MET A 85 -5.58 -54.60 16.37
CA MET A 85 -6.68 -53.88 17.00
C MET A 85 -8.00 -54.68 16.93
N LYS A 86 -8.84 -54.51 17.95
CA LYS A 86 -10.24 -54.98 17.91
C LYS A 86 -11.03 -54.12 16.93
N THR A 87 -12.07 -54.70 16.32
CA THR A 87 -12.93 -53.99 15.34
C THR A 87 -13.46 -52.67 15.88
N GLU A 88 -14.05 -52.65 17.08
CA GLU A 88 -14.58 -51.42 17.68
C GLU A 88 -13.51 -50.33 17.87
N GLN A 89 -12.31 -50.71 18.34
CA GLN A 89 -11.21 -49.76 18.53
C GLN A 89 -10.69 -49.22 17.20
N ARG A 90 -10.65 -50.08 16.17
CA ARG A 90 -10.23 -49.70 14.83
C ARG A 90 -11.23 -48.73 14.20
N ASP A 91 -12.52 -48.96 14.37
CA ASP A 91 -13.57 -48.09 13.81
C ASP A 91 -13.56 -46.73 14.50
N LEU A 92 -13.39 -46.70 15.83
CA LEU A 92 -13.24 -45.45 16.59
C LEU A 92 -12.01 -44.64 16.16
N GLU A 93 -10.85 -45.28 16.00
CA GLU A 93 -9.62 -44.58 15.60
C GLU A 93 -9.72 -44.08 14.15
N TYR A 94 -10.34 -44.86 13.27
CA TYR A 94 -10.60 -44.44 11.90
C TYR A 94 -11.51 -43.21 11.84
N ASP A 95 -12.60 -43.20 12.61
CA ASP A 95 -13.52 -42.06 12.67
C ASP A 95 -12.83 -40.81 13.22
N ARG A 96 -11.93 -40.97 14.19
CA ARG A 96 -11.10 -39.87 14.72
C ARG A 96 -10.18 -39.28 13.66
N ILE A 97 -9.39 -40.13 12.98
CA ILE A 97 -8.48 -39.68 11.91
C ILE A 97 -9.27 -38.98 10.79
N LYS A 98 -10.46 -39.51 10.45
CA LYS A 98 -11.36 -38.91 9.46
C LYS A 98 -11.88 -37.53 9.89
N GLN A 99 -12.24 -37.36 11.16
CA GLN A 99 -12.66 -36.05 11.69
C GLN A 99 -11.51 -35.04 11.66
N ASP A 100 -10.32 -35.43 12.12
CA ASP A 100 -9.13 -34.58 12.10
C ASP A 100 -8.75 -34.17 10.67
N TYR A 101 -8.93 -35.06 9.69
CA TYR A 101 -8.75 -34.77 8.27
C TYR A 101 -9.71 -33.68 7.77
N TYR A 102 -11.01 -33.81 8.05
CA TYR A 102 -11.99 -32.78 7.64
C TYR A 102 -11.73 -31.43 8.30
N LYS A 103 -11.33 -31.43 9.57
CA LYS A 103 -10.93 -30.19 10.25
C LYS A 103 -9.71 -29.56 9.58
N THR A 104 -8.69 -30.35 9.26
CA THR A 104 -7.49 -29.85 8.57
C THR A 104 -7.82 -29.30 7.18
N LEU A 105 -8.80 -29.90 6.50
CA LEU A 105 -9.31 -29.40 5.23
C LEU A 105 -10.00 -28.04 5.39
N GLU A 106 -10.85 -27.88 6.39
CA GLU A 106 -11.52 -26.61 6.73
C GLU A 106 -10.48 -25.51 7.04
N ASP A 107 -9.50 -25.80 7.91
CA ASP A 107 -8.39 -24.88 8.23
C ASP A 107 -7.61 -24.47 6.97
N ALA A 108 -7.42 -25.40 6.02
CA ALA A 108 -6.74 -25.12 4.75
C ALA A 108 -7.59 -24.25 3.81
N GLU A 109 -8.91 -24.40 3.81
CA GLU A 109 -9.83 -23.55 3.06
C GLU A 109 -9.86 -22.12 3.63
N GLU A 110 -9.86 -21.97 4.96
CA GLU A 110 -9.75 -20.67 5.63
C GLU A 110 -8.45 -19.94 5.26
N LYS A 111 -7.33 -20.67 5.23
CA LYS A 111 -6.05 -20.14 4.73
C LYS A 111 -6.16 -19.59 3.30
N VAL A 112 -6.83 -20.31 2.40
CA VAL A 112 -7.06 -19.84 1.02
C VAL A 112 -7.93 -18.58 1.02
N HIS A 113 -8.94 -18.52 1.88
CA HIS A 113 -9.78 -17.34 2.01
C HIS A 113 -8.96 -16.12 2.47
N LEU A 114 -8.08 -16.27 3.48
CA LEU A 114 -7.19 -15.18 3.89
C LEU A 114 -6.27 -14.73 2.75
N ALA A 115 -5.73 -15.65 1.97
CA ALA A 115 -4.90 -15.29 0.82
C ALA A 115 -5.64 -14.40 -0.19
N ASN A 116 -6.91 -14.70 -0.45
CA ASN A 116 -7.77 -13.86 -1.30
C ASN A 116 -7.99 -12.47 -0.67
N GLN A 117 -8.23 -12.40 0.65
CA GLN A 117 -8.37 -11.11 1.34
C GLN A 117 -7.11 -10.25 1.25
N ILE A 118 -5.92 -10.85 1.38
CA ILE A 118 -4.65 -10.13 1.21
C ILE A 118 -4.49 -9.63 -0.22
N TYR A 119 -4.84 -10.46 -1.21
CA TYR A 119 -4.80 -10.06 -2.61
C TYR A 119 -5.72 -8.87 -2.89
N GLU A 120 -6.97 -8.93 -2.43
CA GLU A 120 -7.95 -7.85 -2.56
C GLU A 120 -7.49 -6.57 -1.85
N LEU A 121 -6.86 -6.70 -0.68
CA LEU A 121 -6.27 -5.58 0.04
C LEU A 121 -5.21 -4.88 -0.82
N VAL A 122 -4.25 -5.64 -1.34
CA VAL A 122 -3.18 -5.10 -2.20
C VAL A 122 -3.76 -4.45 -3.47
N ASP A 123 -4.71 -5.10 -4.15
CA ASP A 123 -5.35 -4.54 -5.36
C ASP A 123 -6.06 -3.21 -5.07
N LYS A 124 -6.75 -3.11 -3.93
CA LYS A 124 -7.40 -1.86 -3.49
C LYS A 124 -6.38 -0.74 -3.29
N TYR A 125 -5.23 -1.03 -2.68
CA TYR A 125 -4.18 -0.04 -2.48
C TYR A 125 -3.51 0.36 -3.79
N LEU A 126 -3.25 -0.57 -4.71
CA LEU A 126 -2.74 -0.28 -6.05
C LEU A 126 -3.66 0.67 -6.81
N ARG A 127 -4.97 0.38 -6.86
CA ARG A 127 -5.95 1.25 -7.54
C ARG A 127 -6.01 2.65 -6.97
N ARG A 128 -5.89 2.79 -5.64
CA ARG A 128 -5.87 4.10 -5.00
C ARG A 128 -4.59 4.86 -5.32
N LEU A 129 -3.43 4.20 -5.28
CA LEU A 129 -2.16 4.79 -5.69
C LEU A 129 -2.20 5.28 -7.14
N ASP A 130 -2.76 4.49 -8.06
CA ASP A 130 -2.92 4.87 -9.47
C ASP A 130 -3.82 6.11 -9.63
N GLN A 131 -4.89 6.21 -8.83
CA GLN A 131 -5.79 7.38 -8.85
C GLN A 131 -5.09 8.64 -8.35
N GLU A 132 -4.35 8.55 -7.24
CA GLU A 132 -3.61 9.69 -6.70
C GLU A 132 -2.45 10.11 -7.63
N LEU A 133 -1.81 9.15 -8.30
CA LEU A 133 -0.82 9.42 -9.35
C LEU A 133 -1.45 10.16 -10.54
N GLN A 134 -2.63 9.74 -10.99
CA GLN A 134 -3.33 10.37 -12.10
C GLN A 134 -3.76 11.80 -11.75
N LYS A 135 -4.30 12.03 -10.55
CA LYS A 135 -4.63 13.38 -10.07
C LYS A 135 -3.40 14.27 -10.05
N PHE A 136 -2.28 13.77 -9.54
CA PHE A 136 -1.01 14.50 -9.53
C PHE A 136 -0.55 14.89 -10.93
N LYS A 137 -0.69 13.99 -11.92
CA LYS A 137 -0.36 14.29 -13.31
C LYS A 137 -1.20 15.44 -13.86
N ILE A 138 -2.52 15.43 -13.61
CA ILE A 138 -3.45 16.47 -14.04
C ILE A 138 -3.13 17.81 -13.37
N GLU A 139 -2.85 17.81 -12.07
CA GLU A 139 -2.48 19.02 -11.33
C GLU A 139 -1.14 19.60 -11.80
N LEU A 140 -0.13 18.77 -12.05
CA LEU A 140 1.15 19.20 -12.61
C LEU A 140 1.00 19.85 -14.00
N GLU A 141 0.15 19.29 -14.85
CA GLU A 141 -0.14 19.83 -16.18
C GLU A 141 -0.88 21.16 -16.11
N ALA A 142 -1.78 21.32 -15.13
CA ALA A 142 -2.49 22.58 -14.90
C ALA A 142 -1.55 23.70 -14.43
N ASP A 143 -0.59 23.38 -13.56
CA ASP A 143 0.39 24.34 -13.04
C ASP A 143 1.50 24.67 -14.05
N ASN A 144 1.90 23.70 -14.87
CA ASN A 144 2.96 23.83 -15.86
C ASN A 144 2.67 22.97 -17.10
N SER A 145 2.01 23.53 -18.11
CA SER A 145 1.65 22.77 -19.31
C SER A 145 2.87 22.14 -19.97
N GLY A 146 2.85 20.82 -20.19
CA GLY A 146 3.91 20.07 -20.89
C GLY A 146 5.05 19.55 -20.01
N ILE A 147 5.03 19.76 -18.68
CA ILE A 147 6.07 19.23 -17.78
C ILE A 147 6.06 17.70 -17.66
N THR A 148 4.88 17.09 -17.74
CA THR A 148 4.71 15.63 -17.65
C THR A 148 5.37 14.89 -18.82
N GLU A 149 5.27 15.40 -20.05
CA GLU A 149 5.95 14.83 -21.23
C GLU A 149 7.48 14.91 -21.14
N VAL A 150 8.01 15.95 -20.49
CA VAL A 150 9.45 16.13 -20.29
C VAL A 150 9.97 15.14 -19.25
N LEU A 151 9.23 14.93 -18.15
CA LEU A 151 9.58 13.98 -17.10
C LEU A 151 9.52 12.52 -17.58
N GLU A 152 8.49 12.15 -18.34
CA GLU A 152 8.35 10.79 -18.89
C GLU A 152 9.43 10.46 -19.94
N ARG A 153 9.92 11.48 -20.68
CA ARG A 153 11.06 11.33 -21.60
C ARG A 153 12.41 11.17 -20.92
N SER A 154 12.58 11.70 -19.71
CA SER A 154 13.84 11.58 -18.96
C SER A 154 14.01 10.24 -18.24
N GLU A 155 12.92 9.49 -18.07
CA GLU A 155 12.88 8.18 -17.39
C GLU A 155 12.98 6.99 -18.36
N SER A 156 12.93 7.23 -19.69
CA SER A 156 13.11 6.22 -20.75
C SER A 156 14.55 6.19 -21.28
#